data_AF-A0A0G1XB13-F1
#
_entry.id   AF-A0A0G1XB13-F1
#
_cell.length_a   1.000
_cell.length_b   1.000
_cell.length_c   1.000
_cell.angle_alpha   90.00
_cell.angle_beta   90.00
_cell.angle_gamma   90.00
#
_symmetry.space_group_name_H-M   'P 1'
#
loop_
_entity.id
_entity.type
_entity.pdbx_description
1 polymer ?
#
loop_
_entity_poly.entity_id
_entity_poly.type
_entity_poly.pdbx_seq_one_letter_code
_entity_poly.pdbx_strand_id
1 'polypeptide(L)'
;MKKLLFVILALIVIGAVGYAILNGTKSEDLLGQDPKLYLYTINGQSTGQLNATVPFTQASSDQYSIDVAIDLNKDGQITDSEWQAKDAAAYLVQNLKSNYWFVDEAKKLAVNDEVLLKVSFKKSNSSAAPATLEKKLKIEAFEIGEMFGFDVPGAHEDIKRGGSVPNAIISVAHAEGEEVFRDAMTPDLAQDRMECAAVSAANNLMSLAGENDKLGNLPEFTGDLIEELKTDMKFNNGITLDNMVTGKNTFTQRHNLPISTELKFAPTKDDILKALNSGAAVELSFSFVRSSSGRSNTGHVVTLVGGSNSELFVHDSGTPEGMDTLRMYGTVQTSKHTFINVPYPLWDGVAYIDGIVIQNWTDPKHAEESFTDAGEQASEVEMLVIDGHYFPKSFFRVANPDNCKAPHYHAVNSDDTVYGLKDKNSSEIVSLRDPNRDSCGFGRVSEVPVEKITITFEQSQELIKYLPTSAVPQESGGAVKVCGLPGGPVCPPR
;
A
#
# COMPACT_ATOMS: atom_id res chain seq x y z
N MET A 1 -18.81 58.56 9.10
CA MET A 1 -17.78 57.64 8.53
C MET A 1 -16.99 56.90 9.61
N LYS A 2 -16.00 57.49 10.31
CA LYS A 2 -15.13 56.74 11.27
C LYS A 2 -15.87 55.80 12.25
N LYS A 3 -16.95 56.25 12.92
CA LYS A 3 -17.74 55.40 13.84
C LYS A 3 -18.43 54.20 13.16
N LEU A 4 -18.90 54.37 11.92
CA LEU A 4 -19.54 53.29 11.16
C LEU A 4 -18.51 52.22 10.76
N LEU A 5 -17.30 52.66 10.40
CA LEU A 5 -16.20 51.78 10.01
C LEU A 5 -15.74 50.90 11.17
N PHE A 6 -15.71 51.42 12.40
CA PHE A 6 -15.46 50.64 13.62
C PHE A 6 -16.53 49.58 13.90
N VAL A 7 -17.82 49.89 13.69
CA VAL A 7 -18.91 48.91 13.88
C VAL A 7 -18.84 47.79 12.84
N ILE A 8 -18.55 48.13 11.58
CA ILE A 8 -18.35 47.12 10.51
C ILE A 8 -17.13 46.24 10.81
N LEU A 9 -16.00 46.83 11.24
CA LEU A 9 -14.81 46.06 11.61
C LEU A 9 -15.10 45.11 12.79
N ALA A 10 -15.81 45.58 13.81
CA ALA A 10 -16.20 44.76 14.96
C ALA A 10 -17.13 43.60 14.54
N LEU A 11 -18.09 43.84 13.64
CA LEU A 11 -18.96 42.78 13.11
C LEU A 11 -18.20 41.76 12.25
N ILE A 12 -17.21 42.20 11.47
CA ILE A 12 -16.34 41.29 10.69
C ILE A 12 -15.48 40.45 11.65
N VAL A 13 -14.91 41.03 12.70
CA VAL A 13 -14.12 40.28 13.70
C VAL A 13 -14.99 39.31 14.48
N ILE A 14 -16.18 39.71 14.93
CA ILE A 14 -17.14 38.83 15.61
C ILE A 14 -17.62 37.72 14.67
N GLY A 15 -17.86 38.02 13.39
CA GLY A 15 -18.22 37.04 12.37
C GLY A 15 -17.10 36.04 12.09
N ALA A 16 -15.84 36.50 11.98
CA ALA A 16 -14.67 35.64 11.77
C ALA A 16 -14.38 34.75 12.99
N VAL A 17 -14.50 35.30 14.21
CA VAL A 17 -14.38 34.51 15.46
C VAL A 17 -15.53 33.50 15.57
N GLY A 18 -16.76 33.90 15.25
CA GLY A 18 -17.91 32.99 15.24
C GLY A 18 -17.76 31.86 14.20
N TYR A 19 -17.27 32.17 13.00
CA TYR A 19 -16.98 31.19 11.96
C TYR A 19 -15.87 30.22 12.36
N ALA A 20 -14.78 30.72 12.98
CA ALA A 20 -13.70 29.88 13.49
C ALA A 20 -14.15 28.96 14.65
N ILE A 21 -15.09 29.40 15.49
CA ILE A 21 -15.67 28.59 16.58
C ILE A 21 -16.67 27.55 16.03
N LEU A 22 -17.40 27.87 14.96
CA LEU A 22 -18.38 26.96 14.35
C LEU A 22 -17.78 25.91 13.41
N ASN A 23 -16.67 26.24 12.73
CA ASN A 23 -15.96 25.32 11.84
C ASN A 23 -14.74 24.65 12.49
N GLY A 24 -14.42 24.97 13.75
CA GLY A 24 -13.46 24.21 14.53
C GLY A 24 -14.06 22.88 14.95
N THR A 25 -13.66 21.78 14.32
CA THR A 25 -14.01 20.42 14.74
C THR A 25 -13.63 20.25 16.20
N LYS A 26 -14.59 19.99 17.09
CA LYS A 26 -14.27 19.71 18.47
C LYS A 26 -13.56 18.38 18.52
N SER A 27 -12.39 18.34 19.15
CA SER A 27 -11.60 17.13 19.24
C SER A 27 -12.20 16.06 20.16
N GLU A 28 -13.22 16.41 20.96
CA GLU A 28 -14.16 15.46 21.61
C GLU A 28 -14.88 14.57 20.58
N ASP A 29 -15.24 15.12 19.41
CA ASP A 29 -16.00 14.41 18.38
C ASP A 29 -15.11 13.46 17.53
N LEU A 30 -13.78 13.52 17.67
CA LEU A 30 -12.82 12.73 16.88
C LEU A 30 -12.59 11.32 17.44
N LEU A 31 -12.77 11.10 18.74
CA LEU A 31 -12.45 9.82 19.40
C LEU A 31 -13.66 8.87 19.35
N GLY A 32 -13.48 7.70 18.73
CA GLY A 32 -14.53 6.70 18.57
C GLY A 32 -14.86 5.96 19.89
N GLN A 33 -16.09 5.48 20.00
CA GLN A 33 -16.67 5.02 21.27
C GLN A 33 -16.63 3.48 21.47
N ASP A 34 -16.08 2.72 20.51
CA ASP A 34 -15.94 1.25 20.62
C ASP A 34 -14.50 0.74 20.45
N PRO A 35 -13.60 1.04 21.40
CA PRO A 35 -12.29 0.40 21.49
C PRO A 35 -12.38 -1.10 21.80
N LYS A 36 -11.34 -1.85 21.42
CA LYS A 36 -11.21 -3.30 21.63
C LYS A 36 -9.94 -3.65 22.39
N LEU A 37 -9.91 -4.84 23.00
CA LEU A 37 -8.73 -5.39 23.68
C LEU A 37 -8.51 -6.85 23.26
N TYR A 38 -7.34 -7.13 22.67
CA TYR A 38 -6.98 -8.47 22.18
C TYR A 38 -5.75 -9.02 22.92
N LEU A 39 -5.88 -10.21 23.50
CA LEU A 39 -4.79 -10.98 24.12
C LEU A 39 -4.37 -12.12 23.20
N TYR A 40 -3.09 -12.17 22.86
CA TYR A 40 -2.57 -13.11 21.87
C TYR A 40 -2.26 -14.47 22.48
N THR A 41 -2.67 -15.54 21.79
CA THR A 41 -2.45 -16.93 22.22
C THR A 41 -1.69 -17.75 21.17
N ILE A 42 -0.88 -18.70 21.65
CA ILE A 42 -0.28 -19.78 20.88
C ILE A 42 -0.83 -21.10 21.40
N ASN A 43 -1.50 -21.88 20.56
CA ASN A 43 -2.12 -23.15 20.95
C ASN A 43 -3.00 -23.00 22.22
N GLY A 44 -3.75 -21.90 22.30
CA GLY A 44 -4.60 -21.54 23.43
C GLY A 44 -3.88 -21.03 24.70
N GLN A 45 -2.55 -20.90 24.68
CA GLN A 45 -1.77 -20.36 25.81
C GLN A 45 -1.47 -18.88 25.59
N SER A 46 -1.72 -18.04 26.61
CA SER A 46 -1.40 -16.62 26.56
C SER A 46 0.10 -16.40 26.35
N THR A 47 0.42 -15.56 25.38
CA THR A 47 1.77 -15.05 25.11
C THR A 47 2.22 -14.00 26.13
N GLY A 48 1.28 -13.44 26.91
CA GLY A 48 1.52 -12.34 27.85
C GLY A 48 1.47 -10.94 27.22
N GLN A 49 0.84 -10.82 26.05
CA GLN A 49 0.94 -9.68 25.16
C GLN A 49 -0.47 -9.18 24.80
N LEU A 50 -0.71 -7.87 24.86
CA LEU A 50 -2.04 -7.27 24.72
C LEU A 50 -2.02 -6.09 23.75
N ASN A 51 -3.09 -5.97 22.96
CA ASN A 51 -3.38 -4.85 22.08
C ASN A 51 -4.59 -4.04 22.59
N ALA A 52 -4.54 -2.72 22.43
CA ALA A 52 -5.74 -1.87 22.42
C ALA A 52 -5.92 -1.17 21.07
N THR A 53 -7.06 -1.43 20.43
CA THR A 53 -7.51 -0.72 19.24
C THR A 53 -8.34 0.49 19.62
N VAL A 54 -7.96 1.67 19.12
CA VAL A 54 -8.69 2.93 19.35
C VAL A 54 -9.21 3.46 18.01
N PRO A 55 -10.53 3.44 17.78
CA PRO A 55 -11.11 4.02 16.56
C PRO A 55 -11.14 5.55 16.62
N PHE A 56 -11.00 6.19 15.46
CA PHE A 56 -11.30 7.61 15.25
C PHE A 56 -12.50 7.77 14.31
N THR A 57 -13.26 8.85 14.46
CA THR A 57 -14.51 9.08 13.72
C THR A 57 -14.29 9.81 12.38
N GLN A 58 -13.16 10.51 12.23
CA GLN A 58 -12.85 11.40 11.11
C GLN A 58 -11.34 11.42 10.87
N ALA A 59 -10.94 11.68 9.62
CA ALA A 59 -9.55 11.96 9.26
C ALA A 59 -9.16 13.42 9.56
N SER A 60 -7.87 13.67 9.77
CA SER A 60 -7.31 15.00 10.04
C SER A 60 -5.82 15.05 9.68
N SER A 61 -5.39 16.15 9.07
CA SER A 61 -3.98 16.43 8.76
C SER A 61 -3.21 17.12 9.90
N ASP A 62 -3.87 17.36 11.04
CA ASP A 62 -3.23 17.84 12.24
C ASP A 62 -2.42 16.73 12.94
N GLN A 63 -1.31 17.11 13.60
CA GLN A 63 -0.55 16.18 14.44
C GLN A 63 -1.22 16.00 15.81
N TYR A 64 -1.46 14.75 16.18
CA TYR A 64 -1.99 14.37 17.49
C TYR A 64 -1.09 13.36 18.20
N SER A 65 -1.32 13.29 19.51
CA SER A 65 -0.73 12.34 20.44
C SER A 65 -1.82 11.75 21.34
N ILE A 66 -1.53 10.59 21.92
CA ILE A 66 -2.48 9.82 22.72
C ILE A 66 -1.77 9.13 23.89
N ASP A 67 -2.49 9.01 24.98
CA ASP A 67 -2.08 8.31 26.19
C ASP A 67 -3.07 7.17 26.44
N VAL A 68 -2.59 5.96 26.73
CA VAL A 68 -3.44 4.77 26.95
C VAL A 68 -3.03 4.06 28.23
N ALA A 69 -4.01 3.74 29.07
CA ALA A 69 -3.85 3.03 30.33
C ALA A 69 -4.89 1.91 30.49
N ILE A 70 -4.49 0.83 31.15
CA ILE A 70 -5.33 -0.34 31.40
C ILE A 70 -5.20 -0.73 32.87
N ASP A 71 -6.33 -1.01 33.52
CA ASP A 71 -6.38 -1.59 34.87
C ASP A 71 -5.86 -3.03 34.82
N LEU A 72 -4.55 -3.17 34.97
CA LEU A 72 -3.81 -4.44 34.92
C LEU A 72 -4.03 -5.29 36.17
N ASN A 73 -4.44 -4.65 37.27
CA ASN A 73 -4.54 -5.27 38.58
C ASN A 73 -5.98 -5.70 38.94
N LYS A 74 -6.97 -5.12 38.24
CA LYS A 74 -8.43 -5.35 38.31
C LYS A 74 -9.09 -4.78 39.58
N ASP A 75 -8.57 -3.68 40.14
CA ASP A 75 -9.18 -2.95 41.26
C ASP A 75 -10.24 -1.91 40.83
N GLY A 76 -10.36 -1.63 39.53
CA GLY A 76 -11.30 -0.68 38.95
C GLY A 76 -10.80 0.77 38.93
N GLN A 77 -9.51 1.03 39.17
CA GLN A 77 -8.88 2.34 39.09
C GLN A 77 -7.67 2.31 38.15
N ILE A 78 -7.27 3.48 37.63
CA ILE A 78 -6.04 3.63 36.84
C ILE A 78 -5.01 4.37 37.70
N THR A 79 -3.87 3.73 37.95
CA THR A 79 -2.71 4.32 38.63
C THR A 79 -1.65 4.83 37.64
N ASP A 80 -0.69 5.62 38.11
CA ASP A 80 0.41 6.14 37.27
C ASP A 80 1.26 5.04 36.61
N SER A 81 1.33 3.86 37.24
CA SER A 81 1.99 2.64 36.74
C SER A 81 1.18 1.86 35.69
N GLU A 82 -0.08 2.21 35.47
CA GLU A 82 -0.98 1.52 34.55
C GLU A 82 -1.12 2.22 33.20
N TRP A 83 -0.50 3.39 33.02
CA TRP A 83 -0.29 4.01 31.72
C TRP A 83 0.80 3.29 30.95
N GLN A 84 0.40 2.62 29.87
CA GLN A 84 1.30 1.80 29.04
C GLN A 84 1.77 2.53 27.78
N ALA A 85 0.96 3.47 27.26
CA ALA A 85 1.37 4.40 26.21
C ALA A 85 1.22 5.85 26.71
N LYS A 86 2.21 6.71 26.40
CA LYS A 86 2.21 8.15 26.71
C LYS A 86 2.81 8.92 25.54
N ASP A 87 2.19 10.06 25.22
CA ASP A 87 2.56 10.96 24.12
C ASP A 87 2.72 10.24 22.76
N ALA A 88 2.03 9.12 22.57
CA ALA A 88 2.15 8.29 21.39
C ALA A 88 1.53 8.98 20.18
N ALA A 89 2.19 8.98 19.02
CA ALA A 89 1.64 9.56 17.79
C ALA A 89 0.28 8.92 17.43
N ALA A 90 -0.68 9.75 17.04
CA ALA A 90 -2.01 9.33 16.60
C ALA A 90 -2.28 9.93 15.21
N TYR A 91 -2.18 9.10 14.18
CA TYR A 91 -2.34 9.50 12.78
C TYR A 91 -3.79 9.27 12.34
N LEU A 92 -4.54 10.37 12.15
CA LEU A 92 -5.94 10.33 11.77
C LEU A 92 -6.06 10.29 10.23
N VAL A 93 -5.65 9.19 9.61
CA VAL A 93 -5.80 8.98 8.16
C VAL A 93 -7.08 8.17 7.90
N GLN A 94 -7.82 8.50 6.84
CA GLN A 94 -9.05 7.77 6.51
C GLN A 94 -8.72 6.29 6.22
N ASN A 95 -9.51 5.38 6.78
CA ASN A 95 -9.33 3.92 6.75
C ASN A 95 -8.07 3.38 7.47
N LEU A 96 -7.21 4.24 8.03
CA LEU A 96 -6.13 3.84 8.93
C LEU A 96 -6.65 3.83 10.36
N LYS A 97 -6.47 2.73 11.09
CA LYS A 97 -6.84 2.64 12.52
C LYS A 97 -5.56 2.70 13.36
N SER A 98 -5.68 2.94 14.67
CA SER A 98 -4.50 3.05 15.54
C SER A 98 -4.52 2.07 16.71
N ASN A 99 -3.42 1.33 16.84
CA ASN A 99 -3.20 0.31 17.87
C ASN A 99 -2.08 0.68 18.83
N TYR A 100 -2.27 0.30 20.10
CA TYR A 100 -1.30 0.49 21.18
C TYR A 100 -0.99 -0.86 21.82
N TRP A 101 0.30 -1.12 22.03
CA TRP A 101 0.84 -2.46 22.29
C TRP A 101 1.52 -2.54 23.65
N PHE A 102 1.22 -3.60 24.41
CA PHE A 102 1.64 -3.75 25.79
C PHE A 102 2.29 -5.13 25.99
N VAL A 103 3.48 -5.14 26.59
CA VAL A 103 4.44 -6.26 26.51
C VAL A 103 4.97 -6.56 27.91
N ASP A 104 4.79 -7.80 28.36
CA ASP A 104 5.12 -8.28 29.71
C ASP A 104 4.15 -7.84 30.83
N GLU A 105 3.59 -6.62 30.83
CA GLU A 105 2.64 -6.22 31.89
C GLU A 105 1.32 -7.00 31.83
N ALA A 106 0.87 -7.36 30.62
CA ALA A 106 -0.37 -8.09 30.37
C ALA A 106 -0.31 -9.57 30.77
N LYS A 107 0.83 -10.11 31.22
CA LYS A 107 0.96 -11.49 31.74
C LYS A 107 0.04 -11.81 32.94
N LYS A 108 -0.52 -10.79 33.58
CA LYS A 108 -1.49 -10.89 34.69
C LYS A 108 -2.94 -11.06 34.22
N LEU A 109 -3.21 -10.85 32.93
CA LEU A 109 -4.54 -10.83 32.34
C LEU A 109 -4.84 -12.13 31.58
N ALA A 110 -6.11 -12.49 31.54
CA ALA A 110 -6.63 -13.67 30.85
C ALA A 110 -7.76 -13.32 29.88
N VAL A 111 -8.00 -14.20 28.90
CA VAL A 111 -9.16 -14.10 28.00
C VAL A 111 -10.45 -14.08 28.82
N ASN A 112 -11.37 -13.18 28.48
CA ASN A 112 -12.62 -12.86 29.19
C ASN A 112 -12.48 -12.11 30.52
N ASP A 113 -11.28 -11.71 30.95
CA ASP A 113 -11.18 -10.69 32.02
C ASP A 113 -11.88 -9.40 31.57
N GLU A 114 -12.56 -8.73 32.50
CA GLU A 114 -13.11 -7.39 32.30
C GLU A 114 -12.18 -6.38 32.98
N VAL A 115 -11.65 -5.44 32.20
CA VAL A 115 -10.69 -4.41 32.65
C VAL A 115 -11.18 -3.01 32.29
N LEU A 116 -10.72 -2.01 33.04
CA LEU A 116 -10.93 -0.61 32.70
C LEU A 116 -9.86 -0.16 31.69
N LEU A 117 -10.29 0.30 30.52
CA LEU A 117 -9.45 1.01 29.55
C LEU A 117 -9.67 2.53 29.72
N LYS A 118 -8.58 3.29 29.74
CA LYS A 118 -8.59 4.75 29.67
C LYS A 118 -7.72 5.24 28.52
N VAL A 119 -8.27 6.13 27.70
CA VAL A 119 -7.61 6.75 26.55
C VAL A 119 -7.73 8.26 26.68
N SER A 120 -6.63 9.00 26.53
CA SER A 120 -6.62 10.46 26.49
C SER A 120 -5.99 10.92 25.18
N PHE A 121 -6.65 11.78 24.42
CA PHE A 121 -6.23 12.20 23.09
C PHE A 121 -6.01 13.71 23.04
N LYS A 122 -4.90 14.15 22.45
CA LYS A 122 -4.48 15.56 22.43
C LYS A 122 -3.70 15.96 21.19
N LYS A 123 -3.93 17.20 20.73
CA LYS A 123 -3.16 17.79 19.63
C LYS A 123 -1.73 18.05 20.11
N SER A 124 -0.71 17.70 19.33
CA SER A 124 0.69 17.65 19.80
C SER A 124 1.28 18.99 20.25
N ASN A 125 0.63 20.10 19.93
CA ASN A 125 0.99 21.46 20.37
C ASN A 125 0.08 22.03 21.48
N SER A 126 -0.75 21.20 22.11
CA SER A 126 -1.72 21.57 23.15
C SER A 126 -1.48 20.80 24.45
N SER A 127 -1.43 21.51 25.59
CA SER A 127 -1.42 20.91 26.92
C SER A 127 -2.81 20.48 27.43
N ALA A 128 -3.88 20.89 26.74
CA ALA A 128 -5.22 20.35 26.99
C ALA A 128 -5.38 18.99 26.29
N ALA A 129 -5.94 18.02 27.00
CA ALA A 129 -6.44 16.76 26.45
C ALA A 129 -7.92 16.94 26.04
N PRO A 130 -8.22 17.32 24.78
CA PRO A 130 -9.57 17.60 24.32
C PRO A 130 -10.53 16.40 24.33
N ALA A 131 -10.05 15.16 24.37
CA ALA A 131 -10.93 14.00 24.48
C ALA A 131 -10.38 12.99 25.47
N THR A 132 -11.25 12.42 26.30
CA THR A 132 -10.93 11.29 27.18
C THR A 132 -12.04 10.25 27.05
N LEU A 133 -11.67 8.99 26.86
CA LEU A 133 -12.56 7.85 26.90
C LEU A 133 -12.17 6.96 28.07
N GLU A 134 -13.15 6.53 28.86
CA GLU A 134 -12.96 5.60 29.96
C GLU A 134 -14.08 4.55 29.90
N LYS A 135 -13.72 3.28 29.65
CA LYS A 135 -14.68 2.23 29.31
C LYS A 135 -14.22 0.88 29.85
N LYS A 136 -15.14 0.11 30.45
CA LYS A 136 -14.90 -1.30 30.78
C LYS A 136 -15.07 -2.17 29.55
N LEU A 137 -14.12 -3.07 29.33
CA LEU A 137 -14.05 -3.94 28.16
C LEU A 137 -13.68 -5.35 28.59
N LYS A 138 -14.18 -6.34 27.85
CA LYS A 138 -13.70 -7.72 27.95
C LYS A 138 -12.51 -7.92 27.04
N ILE A 139 -11.55 -8.73 27.49
CA ILE A 139 -10.39 -9.15 26.71
C ILE A 139 -10.80 -10.32 25.80
N GLU A 140 -10.66 -10.11 24.49
CA GLU A 140 -10.89 -11.12 23.45
C GLU A 140 -9.58 -11.89 23.16
N ALA A 141 -9.68 -13.13 22.68
CA ALA A 141 -8.51 -13.93 22.30
C ALA A 141 -8.20 -13.76 20.82
N PHE A 142 -6.92 -13.78 20.47
CA PHE A 142 -6.46 -13.88 19.09
C PHE A 142 -5.39 -14.97 18.96
N GLU A 143 -5.66 -16.04 18.21
CA GLU A 143 -4.80 -17.23 18.10
C GLU A 143 -3.86 -17.15 16.89
N ILE A 144 -2.56 -17.22 17.15
CA ILE A 144 -1.53 -16.79 16.20
C ILE A 144 -0.71 -17.93 15.58
N GLY A 145 -0.67 -19.10 16.25
CA GLY A 145 0.13 -20.24 15.77
C GLY A 145 -0.37 -20.75 14.43
N GLU A 146 -1.70 -20.73 14.25
CA GLU A 146 -2.35 -21.20 13.04
C GLU A 146 -2.18 -20.23 11.86
N MET A 147 -2.30 -18.91 12.09
CA MET A 147 -2.34 -17.89 11.03
C MET A 147 -1.02 -17.82 10.26
N PHE A 148 0.12 -17.61 10.92
CA PHE A 148 1.45 -17.51 10.28
C PHE A 148 2.07 -18.86 9.86
N GLY A 149 1.52 -19.98 10.30
CA GLY A 149 2.13 -21.29 10.08
C GLY A 149 3.41 -21.53 10.88
N PHE A 150 3.50 -20.96 12.08
CA PHE A 150 4.63 -21.12 12.99
C PHE A 150 4.90 -22.57 13.44
N ASP A 151 3.88 -23.43 13.30
CA ASP A 151 3.90 -24.86 13.60
C ASP A 151 3.93 -25.75 12.33
N VAL A 152 4.14 -25.18 11.14
CA VAL A 152 4.22 -25.93 9.86
C VAL A 152 5.66 -26.47 9.65
N PRO A 153 5.88 -27.80 9.60
CA PRO A 153 7.20 -28.37 9.37
C PRO A 153 7.76 -28.00 7.98
N GLY A 154 9.03 -27.61 7.92
CA GLY A 154 9.74 -27.35 6.66
C GLY A 154 9.47 -25.99 6.00
N ALA A 155 9.04 -24.98 6.78
CA ALA A 155 8.91 -23.60 6.32
C ALA A 155 10.27 -22.96 5.93
N HIS A 156 10.23 -21.93 5.06
CA HIS A 156 11.38 -21.29 4.42
C HIS A 156 11.13 -19.79 4.24
N GLU A 157 12.14 -18.92 4.33
CA GLU A 157 12.03 -17.46 4.19
C GLU A 157 11.34 -17.00 2.90
N ASP A 158 11.61 -17.68 1.79
CA ASP A 158 11.05 -17.35 0.47
C ASP A 158 9.52 -17.54 0.41
N ILE A 159 8.94 -18.38 1.28
CA ILE A 159 7.49 -18.64 1.32
C ILE A 159 6.84 -17.68 2.31
N LYS A 160 6.02 -16.75 1.80
CA LYS A 160 5.36 -15.71 2.58
C LYS A 160 3.99 -16.19 3.08
N ARG A 161 3.77 -16.05 4.40
CA ARG A 161 2.69 -16.59 5.26
C ARG A 161 2.45 -15.65 6.46
N GLY A 162 1.39 -14.84 6.42
CA GLY A 162 1.12 -13.77 7.41
C GLY A 162 0.24 -14.13 8.60
N GLY A 163 0.11 -13.23 9.61
CA GLY A 163 -0.87 -13.46 10.70
C GLY A 163 -0.74 -12.93 12.16
N SER A 164 -0.13 -11.78 12.50
CA SER A 164 -0.12 -11.06 13.83
C SER A 164 0.18 -11.72 15.25
N VAL A 165 0.95 -11.07 16.16
CA VAL A 165 1.20 -11.33 17.62
C VAL A 165 1.47 -10.00 18.43
N PRO A 166 2.28 -9.90 19.53
CA PRO A 166 3.39 -8.89 19.72
C PRO A 166 4.53 -9.14 20.76
N ASN A 167 5.84 -9.01 20.43
CA ASN A 167 6.88 -8.75 21.47
C ASN A 167 8.07 -7.83 21.07
N ALA A 168 7.84 -6.52 21.10
CA ALA A 168 8.85 -5.51 21.44
C ALA A 168 8.17 -4.21 21.90
N ILE A 169 8.63 -3.60 22.99
CA ILE A 169 8.12 -2.32 23.47
C ILE A 169 8.54 -1.22 22.49
N ILE A 170 7.57 -0.54 21.87
CA ILE A 170 7.82 0.71 21.14
C ILE A 170 7.35 1.87 22.02
N SER A 171 8.32 2.55 22.63
CA SER A 171 8.14 3.97 22.93
C SER A 171 7.99 4.70 21.60
N VAL A 172 6.77 5.18 21.34
CA VAL A 172 6.44 5.89 20.11
C VAL A 172 7.25 7.18 20.11
N ALA A 173 8.13 7.32 19.13
CA ALA A 173 8.87 8.54 18.90
C ALA A 173 8.15 9.28 17.77
N HIS A 174 7.99 10.60 17.91
CA HIS A 174 7.46 11.44 16.83
C HIS A 174 8.19 11.16 15.51
N ALA A 175 7.47 11.13 14.39
CA ALA A 175 8.08 11.08 13.07
C ALA A 175 9.03 12.29 12.86
N GLU A 176 10.31 12.02 12.60
CA GLU A 176 11.31 13.04 12.28
C GLU A 176 11.47 13.19 10.77
N GLY A 177 10.52 13.83 10.10
CA GLY A 177 10.66 14.16 8.68
C GLY A 177 9.35 14.49 7.97
N GLU A 178 9.45 14.66 6.65
CA GLU A 178 8.27 14.68 5.77
C GLU A 178 7.71 13.26 5.63
N GLU A 179 6.39 13.15 5.73
CA GLU A 179 5.65 11.91 5.53
C GLU A 179 5.18 11.83 4.07
N VAL A 180 5.28 10.64 3.49
CA VAL A 180 4.82 10.35 2.12
C VAL A 180 3.69 9.34 2.23
N PHE A 181 2.47 9.76 1.91
CA PHE A 181 1.35 8.86 1.71
C PHE A 181 1.07 8.74 0.21
N ARG A 182 0.62 7.57 -0.24
CA ARG A 182 0.07 7.43 -1.59
C ARG A 182 -1.32 8.08 -1.62
N ASP A 183 -1.54 9.02 -2.54
CA ASP A 183 -2.79 9.78 -2.67
C ASP A 183 -3.90 8.94 -3.34
N ALA A 184 -4.32 7.89 -2.62
CA ALA A 184 -5.16 6.84 -3.16
C ALA A 184 -6.04 6.22 -2.09
N MET A 185 -7.29 5.92 -2.44
CA MET A 185 -8.08 4.99 -1.64
C MET A 185 -7.51 3.58 -1.82
N THR A 186 -6.76 3.12 -0.82
CA THR A 186 -6.32 1.73 -0.71
C THR A 186 -7.27 1.02 0.24
N PRO A 187 -7.87 -0.13 -0.13
CA PRO A 187 -8.72 -0.88 0.78
C PRO A 187 -7.88 -1.65 1.81
N ASP A 188 -8.51 -1.99 2.94
CA ASP A 188 -7.90 -2.73 4.04
C ASP A 188 -8.63 -4.08 4.22
N LEU A 189 -8.31 -5.04 3.34
CA LEU A 189 -8.95 -6.34 3.31
C LEU A 189 -8.44 -7.27 4.43
N ALA A 190 -9.33 -8.06 5.02
CA ALA A 190 -8.98 -9.23 5.83
C ALA A 190 -8.36 -10.34 4.96
N GLN A 191 -7.55 -11.22 5.58
CA GLN A 191 -7.07 -12.43 4.93
C GLN A 191 -7.63 -13.71 5.58
N ASP A 192 -7.87 -14.73 4.75
CA ASP A 192 -7.89 -16.11 5.23
C ASP A 192 -6.45 -16.63 5.42
N ARG A 193 -6.34 -17.80 6.05
CA ARG A 193 -5.08 -18.37 6.55
C ARG A 193 -3.97 -18.45 5.48
N MET A 194 -2.82 -17.82 5.76
CA MET A 194 -1.62 -17.68 4.89
C MET A 194 -1.75 -16.73 3.67
N GLU A 195 -2.87 -16.03 3.46
CA GLU A 195 -3.17 -15.36 2.19
C GLU A 195 -2.55 -13.96 2.02
N CYS A 196 -1.80 -13.48 3.01
CA CYS A 196 -1.09 -12.20 3.05
C CYS A 196 -0.65 -11.61 1.70
N ALA A 197 0.02 -12.39 0.86
CA ALA A 197 0.53 -11.98 -0.43
C ALA A 197 -0.57 -11.75 -1.49
N ALA A 198 -1.59 -12.61 -1.53
CA ALA A 198 -2.72 -12.46 -2.44
C ALA A 198 -3.63 -11.30 -2.02
N VAL A 199 -3.86 -11.12 -0.72
CA VAL A 199 -4.69 -10.03 -0.18
C VAL A 199 -4.00 -8.68 -0.30
N SER A 200 -2.69 -8.60 -0.04
CA SER A 200 -1.94 -7.34 -0.24
C SER A 200 -1.87 -6.94 -1.72
N ALA A 201 -1.80 -7.93 -2.61
CA ALA A 201 -1.90 -7.71 -4.05
C ALA A 201 -3.32 -7.26 -4.46
N ALA A 202 -4.37 -7.83 -3.88
CA ALA A 202 -5.75 -7.39 -4.11
C ALA A 202 -5.94 -5.92 -3.70
N ASN A 203 -5.41 -5.51 -2.54
CA ASN A 203 -5.43 -4.10 -2.10
C ASN A 203 -4.79 -3.16 -3.14
N ASN A 204 -3.58 -3.50 -3.59
CA ASN A 204 -2.83 -2.69 -4.56
C ASN A 204 -3.50 -2.65 -5.93
N LEU A 205 -4.00 -3.78 -6.42
CA LEU A 205 -4.69 -3.89 -7.71
C LEU A 205 -6.02 -3.12 -7.71
N MET A 206 -6.82 -3.23 -6.65
CA MET A 206 -8.06 -2.46 -6.51
C MET A 206 -7.77 -0.97 -6.45
N SER A 207 -6.72 -0.56 -5.74
CA SER A 207 -6.37 0.86 -5.63
C SER A 207 -5.87 1.44 -6.96
N LEU A 208 -4.95 0.76 -7.65
CA LEU A 208 -4.45 1.17 -8.97
C LEU A 208 -5.56 1.17 -10.04
N ALA A 209 -6.40 0.15 -10.08
CA ALA A 209 -7.53 0.09 -10.99
C ALA A 209 -8.60 1.15 -10.65
N GLY A 210 -8.72 1.54 -9.38
CA GLY A 210 -9.58 2.63 -8.91
C GLY A 210 -9.13 4.01 -9.39
N GLU A 211 -7.85 4.32 -9.24
CA GLU A 211 -7.24 5.58 -9.71
C GLU A 211 -7.33 5.80 -11.23
N ASN A 212 -7.53 4.73 -12.01
CA ASN A 212 -7.45 4.74 -13.47
C ASN A 212 -8.76 4.27 -14.14
N ASP A 213 -9.88 4.28 -13.42
CA ASP A 213 -11.22 3.90 -13.92
C ASP A 213 -11.31 2.48 -14.54
N LYS A 214 -10.44 1.55 -14.13
CA LYS A 214 -10.42 0.15 -14.58
C LYS A 214 -10.94 -0.86 -13.57
N LEU A 215 -11.68 -0.44 -12.53
CA LEU A 215 -12.29 -1.37 -11.57
C LEU A 215 -13.22 -2.40 -12.22
N GLY A 216 -13.88 -2.04 -13.32
CA GLY A 216 -14.72 -2.97 -14.10
C GLY A 216 -13.95 -4.09 -14.80
N ASN A 217 -12.62 -4.00 -14.86
CA ASN A 217 -11.75 -5.07 -15.36
C ASN A 217 -11.40 -6.11 -14.28
N LEU A 218 -11.67 -5.83 -13.00
CA LEU A 218 -11.43 -6.79 -11.92
C LEU A 218 -12.62 -7.76 -11.77
N PRO A 219 -12.40 -9.02 -11.34
CA PRO A 219 -13.46 -9.93 -10.91
C PRO A 219 -14.39 -9.30 -9.86
N GLU A 220 -15.62 -9.83 -9.76
CA GLU A 220 -16.51 -9.41 -8.67
C GLU A 220 -15.88 -9.69 -7.30
N PHE A 221 -16.15 -8.75 -6.38
CA PHE A 221 -15.44 -8.64 -5.10
C PHE A 221 -15.94 -9.65 -4.03
N THR A 222 -16.56 -10.75 -4.46
CA THR A 222 -17.17 -11.79 -3.61
C THR A 222 -16.22 -12.94 -3.24
N GLY A 223 -14.92 -12.67 -3.23
CA GLY A 223 -13.83 -13.64 -3.00
C GLY A 223 -13.11 -14.07 -4.28
N ASP A 224 -13.74 -13.93 -5.44
CA ASP A 224 -13.20 -14.39 -6.74
C ASP A 224 -11.86 -13.72 -7.09
N LEU A 225 -11.70 -12.42 -6.81
CA LEU A 225 -10.42 -11.71 -6.96
C LEU A 225 -9.27 -12.38 -6.19
N ILE A 226 -9.50 -12.78 -4.93
CA ILE A 226 -8.45 -13.37 -4.08
C ILE A 226 -8.15 -14.81 -4.52
N GLU A 227 -9.17 -15.60 -4.88
CA GLU A 227 -8.98 -16.97 -5.40
C GLU A 227 -8.26 -17.02 -6.75
N GLU A 228 -8.56 -16.08 -7.64
CA GLU A 228 -7.84 -15.94 -8.90
C GLU A 228 -6.38 -15.53 -8.68
N LEU A 229 -6.11 -14.57 -7.79
CA LEU A 229 -4.75 -14.18 -7.43
C LEU A 229 -3.99 -15.35 -6.78
N LYS A 230 -4.62 -16.11 -5.88
CA LYS A 230 -4.05 -17.34 -5.30
C LYS A 230 -3.72 -18.37 -6.38
N THR A 231 -4.57 -18.50 -7.39
CA THR A 231 -4.35 -19.43 -8.52
C THR A 231 -3.15 -19.01 -9.37
N ASP A 232 -3.11 -17.75 -9.84
CA ASP A 232 -2.02 -17.24 -10.68
C ASP A 232 -0.68 -17.15 -9.91
N MET A 233 -0.72 -16.84 -8.61
CA MET A 233 0.45 -16.86 -7.71
C MET A 233 0.79 -18.26 -7.16
N LYS A 234 0.12 -19.33 -7.62
CA LYS A 234 0.41 -20.73 -7.24
C LYS A 234 0.44 -20.95 -5.72
N PHE A 235 -0.55 -20.40 -5.02
CA PHE A 235 -0.70 -20.51 -3.57
C PHE A 235 -0.64 -21.98 -3.10
N ASN A 236 0.19 -22.24 -2.09
CA ASN A 236 0.26 -23.53 -1.43
C ASN A 236 0.70 -23.31 0.03
N ASN A 237 -0.27 -22.96 0.88
CA ASN A 237 0.00 -22.52 2.26
C ASN A 237 1.01 -21.37 2.26
N GLY A 238 0.63 -20.26 1.61
CA GLY A 238 1.51 -19.13 1.32
C GLY A 238 2.00 -19.11 -0.14
N ILE A 239 2.70 -18.04 -0.50
CA ILE A 239 3.16 -17.71 -1.86
C ILE A 239 4.63 -17.27 -1.80
N THR A 240 5.44 -17.60 -2.81
CA THR A 240 6.83 -17.11 -2.90
C THR A 240 6.94 -15.77 -3.60
N LEU A 241 7.96 -14.96 -3.29
CA LEU A 241 8.16 -13.65 -3.92
C LEU A 241 8.21 -13.72 -5.46
N ASP A 242 8.92 -14.71 -6.03
CA ASP A 242 8.94 -14.94 -7.47
C ASP A 242 7.53 -15.21 -8.03
N ASN A 243 6.76 -16.06 -7.34
CA ASN A 243 5.39 -16.37 -7.75
C ASN A 243 4.45 -15.17 -7.57
N MET A 244 4.68 -14.26 -6.62
CA MET A 244 3.94 -12.99 -6.53
C MET A 244 4.15 -12.15 -7.79
N VAL A 245 5.40 -11.99 -8.22
CA VAL A 245 5.72 -11.18 -9.42
C VAL A 245 5.15 -11.83 -10.67
N THR A 246 5.40 -13.13 -10.89
CA THR A 246 4.88 -13.81 -12.09
C THR A 246 3.36 -13.88 -12.09
N GLY A 247 2.76 -14.20 -10.93
CA GLY A 247 1.32 -14.33 -10.80
C GLY A 247 0.59 -13.01 -10.96
N LYS A 248 1.09 -11.90 -10.38
CA LYS A 248 0.53 -10.57 -10.63
C LYS A 248 0.62 -10.16 -12.09
N ASN A 249 1.76 -10.36 -12.74
CA ASN A 249 1.90 -10.02 -14.16
C ASN A 249 1.00 -10.90 -15.06
N THR A 250 0.75 -12.17 -14.70
CA THR A 250 -0.24 -13.03 -15.37
C THR A 250 -1.67 -12.55 -15.13
N PHE A 251 -2.01 -12.21 -13.89
CA PHE A 251 -3.34 -11.71 -13.52
C PHE A 251 -3.66 -10.38 -14.21
N THR A 252 -2.75 -9.40 -14.13
CA THR A 252 -2.96 -8.05 -14.71
C THR A 252 -3.09 -8.15 -16.23
N GLN A 253 -2.28 -8.98 -16.88
CA GLN A 253 -2.42 -9.26 -18.30
C GLN A 253 -3.78 -9.90 -18.65
N ARG A 254 -4.19 -10.93 -17.90
CA ARG A 254 -5.46 -11.65 -18.12
C ARG A 254 -6.68 -10.76 -17.96
N HIS A 255 -6.59 -9.73 -17.13
CA HIS A 255 -7.62 -8.72 -16.88
C HIS A 255 -7.42 -7.40 -17.62
N ASN A 256 -6.52 -7.33 -18.61
CA ASN A 256 -6.26 -6.12 -19.39
C ASN A 256 -5.98 -4.87 -18.50
N LEU A 257 -5.20 -5.07 -17.44
CA LEU A 257 -4.71 -4.03 -16.55
C LEU A 257 -3.26 -3.70 -16.94
N PRO A 258 -2.97 -2.47 -17.40
CA PRO A 258 -1.63 -2.03 -17.78
C PRO A 258 -0.81 -1.74 -16.52
N ILE A 259 -0.46 -2.79 -15.80
CA ILE A 259 0.33 -2.74 -14.55
C ILE A 259 1.57 -3.61 -14.73
N SER A 260 2.75 -3.00 -14.58
CA SER A 260 4.01 -3.74 -14.42
C SER A 260 4.28 -4.01 -12.95
N THR A 261 4.63 -5.26 -12.62
CA THR A 261 5.11 -5.65 -11.28
C THR A 261 6.60 -5.91 -11.32
N GLU A 262 7.37 -5.24 -10.47
CA GLU A 262 8.79 -5.51 -10.21
C GLU A 262 9.05 -5.86 -8.73
N LEU A 263 10.14 -6.58 -8.46
CA LEU A 263 10.59 -6.95 -7.11
C LEU A 263 11.99 -6.42 -6.87
N LYS A 264 12.15 -5.70 -5.77
CA LYS A 264 13.46 -5.24 -5.28
C LYS A 264 13.79 -5.91 -3.95
N PHE A 265 14.76 -6.82 -3.98
CA PHE A 265 15.35 -7.44 -2.78
C PHE A 265 16.21 -6.47 -1.98
N ALA A 266 16.26 -6.67 -0.66
CA ALA A 266 17.01 -5.86 0.30
C ALA A 266 16.88 -4.34 0.06
N PRO A 267 15.64 -3.81 0.05
CA PRO A 267 15.38 -2.42 -0.28
C PRO A 267 16.00 -1.47 0.76
N THR A 268 16.54 -0.36 0.30
CA THR A 268 16.88 0.76 1.18
C THR A 268 15.63 1.58 1.50
N LYS A 269 15.71 2.40 2.54
CA LYS A 269 14.63 3.32 2.91
C LYS A 269 14.28 4.27 1.75
N ASP A 270 15.30 4.76 1.06
CA ASP A 270 15.13 5.67 -0.07
C ASP A 270 14.43 4.98 -1.25
N ASP A 271 14.60 3.66 -1.42
CA ASP A 271 13.84 2.90 -2.43
C ASP A 271 12.35 2.84 -2.11
N ILE A 272 12.01 2.61 -0.83
CA ILE A 272 10.62 2.56 -0.35
C ILE A 272 9.95 3.93 -0.54
N LEU A 273 10.60 5.00 -0.05
CA LEU A 273 10.07 6.37 -0.18
C LEU A 273 10.01 6.83 -1.64
N LYS A 274 10.94 6.41 -2.50
CA LYS A 274 10.90 6.72 -3.93
C LYS A 274 9.74 6.02 -4.64
N ALA A 275 9.46 4.75 -4.32
CA ALA A 275 8.34 4.02 -4.91
C ALA A 275 6.98 4.62 -4.52
N LEU A 276 6.82 5.02 -3.25
CA LEU A 276 5.63 5.77 -2.81
C LEU A 276 5.49 7.11 -3.53
N ASN A 277 6.58 7.90 -3.63
CA ASN A 277 6.58 9.19 -4.31
C ASN A 277 6.31 9.12 -5.83
N SER A 278 6.54 7.97 -6.49
CA SER A 278 6.13 7.80 -7.89
C SER A 278 4.65 7.44 -8.06
N GLY A 279 3.88 7.33 -6.97
CA GLY A 279 2.49 6.89 -6.97
C GLY A 279 2.33 5.38 -7.17
N ALA A 280 3.41 4.60 -7.05
CA ALA A 280 3.34 3.15 -7.20
C ALA A 280 2.61 2.53 -6.00
N ALA A 281 1.81 1.49 -6.25
CA ALA A 281 1.30 0.66 -5.17
C ALA A 281 2.39 -0.33 -4.76
N VAL A 282 2.67 -0.43 -3.46
CA VAL A 282 3.85 -1.16 -2.95
C VAL A 282 3.41 -2.20 -1.93
N GLU A 283 4.00 -3.38 -1.97
CA GLU A 283 3.95 -4.33 -0.87
C GLU A 283 5.32 -4.44 -0.20
N LEU A 284 5.35 -4.37 1.13
CA LEU A 284 6.55 -4.77 1.88
C LEU A 284 6.53 -6.28 2.06
N SER A 285 7.67 -6.92 1.85
CA SER A 285 7.88 -8.30 2.30
C SER A 285 8.86 -8.34 3.46
N PHE A 286 8.54 -9.23 4.40
CA PHE A 286 9.32 -9.48 5.60
C PHE A 286 9.82 -10.92 5.63
N SER A 287 10.95 -11.12 6.29
CA SER A 287 11.43 -12.42 6.76
C SER A 287 11.63 -12.42 8.27
N PHE A 288 11.24 -13.51 8.92
CA PHE A 288 11.11 -13.64 10.38
C PHE A 288 12.14 -14.60 10.93
N VAL A 289 13.08 -14.10 11.73
CA VAL A 289 14.13 -14.89 12.39
C VAL A 289 13.84 -15.01 13.88
N ARG A 290 13.68 -16.24 14.39
CA ARG A 290 13.38 -16.47 15.83
C ARG A 290 14.58 -16.11 16.69
N SER A 291 14.34 -15.42 17.80
CA SER A 291 15.38 -15.06 18.80
C SER A 291 16.13 -16.30 19.31
N SER A 292 15.39 -17.37 19.56
CA SER A 292 15.84 -18.61 20.20
C SER A 292 16.61 -19.57 19.28
N SER A 293 16.41 -19.49 17.96
CA SER A 293 17.07 -20.37 16.98
C SER A 293 18.06 -19.65 16.07
N GLY A 294 17.94 -18.32 15.92
CA GLY A 294 18.72 -17.55 14.95
C GLY A 294 18.46 -17.93 13.48
N ARG A 295 17.38 -18.67 13.20
CA ARG A 295 17.01 -19.12 11.86
C ARG A 295 15.74 -18.44 11.37
N SER A 296 15.72 -18.15 10.07
CA SER A 296 14.51 -17.82 9.31
C SER A 296 13.50 -18.97 9.49
N ASN A 297 12.25 -18.63 9.79
CA ASN A 297 11.20 -19.62 10.02
C ASN A 297 9.98 -19.41 9.11
N THR A 298 9.69 -18.18 8.70
CA THR A 298 8.60 -17.82 7.79
C THR A 298 8.82 -16.40 7.23
N GLY A 299 8.01 -15.97 6.27
CA GLY A 299 7.95 -14.58 5.80
C GLY A 299 6.54 -14.02 5.81
N HIS A 300 6.36 -12.72 5.57
CA HIS A 300 5.03 -12.06 5.47
C HIS A 300 5.02 -11.03 4.34
N VAL A 301 3.82 -10.57 3.97
CA VAL A 301 3.59 -9.47 3.03
C VAL A 301 2.46 -8.58 3.55
N VAL A 302 2.68 -7.27 3.52
CA VAL A 302 1.67 -6.24 3.80
C VAL A 302 1.59 -5.23 2.66
N THR A 303 0.44 -4.58 2.53
CA THR A 303 0.28 -3.41 1.68
C THR A 303 0.94 -2.20 2.34
N LEU A 304 1.69 -1.40 1.58
CA LEU A 304 2.27 -0.13 2.05
C LEU A 304 1.41 1.04 1.55
N VAL A 305 0.88 1.85 2.47
CA VAL A 305 0.06 3.04 2.16
C VAL A 305 0.82 4.35 2.38
N GLY A 306 1.91 4.34 3.15
CA GLY A 306 2.79 5.48 3.30
C GLY A 306 4.09 5.15 4.03
N GLY A 307 4.95 6.15 4.22
CA GLY A 307 6.18 6.02 5.00
C GLY A 307 6.81 7.38 5.31
N SER A 308 7.69 7.38 6.30
CA SER A 308 8.44 8.56 6.74
C SER A 308 9.93 8.23 6.88
N ASN A 309 10.69 9.11 7.52
CA ASN A 309 12.10 8.85 7.79
C ASN A 309 12.34 7.70 8.78
N SER A 310 11.36 7.35 9.61
CA SER A 310 11.50 6.41 10.73
C SER A 310 10.34 5.42 10.84
N GLU A 311 9.26 5.59 10.08
CA GLU A 311 8.02 4.82 10.19
C GLU A 311 7.51 4.40 8.80
N LEU A 312 6.68 3.35 8.77
CA LEU A 312 6.04 2.78 7.59
C LEU A 312 4.57 2.60 7.92
N PHE A 313 3.69 3.13 7.06
CA PHE A 313 2.24 3.04 7.22
C PHE A 313 1.71 1.94 6.29
N VAL A 314 1.01 0.96 6.84
CA VAL A 314 0.70 -0.30 6.14
C VAL A 314 -0.77 -0.70 6.33
N HIS A 315 -1.32 -1.49 5.42
CA HIS A 315 -2.49 -2.33 5.71
C HIS A 315 -2.02 -3.77 5.85
N ASP A 316 -2.02 -4.26 7.09
CA ASP A 316 -1.62 -5.63 7.41
C ASP A 316 -2.85 -6.52 7.59
N SER A 317 -3.25 -7.17 6.50
CA SER A 317 -4.42 -8.06 6.44
C SER A 317 -4.38 -9.25 7.41
N GLY A 318 -3.21 -9.57 7.97
CA GLY A 318 -3.04 -10.66 8.93
C GLY A 318 -3.23 -10.24 10.38
N THR A 319 -3.62 -8.99 10.63
CA THR A 319 -3.67 -8.38 11.97
C THR A 319 -5.06 -7.89 12.35
N PRO A 320 -5.38 -7.83 13.66
CA PRO A 320 -6.47 -7.01 14.15
C PRO A 320 -6.33 -5.56 13.70
N GLU A 321 -7.46 -4.94 13.43
CA GLU A 321 -7.56 -3.58 12.89
C GLU A 321 -6.68 -2.55 13.60
N GLY A 322 -6.02 -1.69 12.82
CA GLY A 322 -5.22 -0.56 13.32
C GLY A 322 -3.74 -0.85 13.50
N MET A 323 -3.24 -1.95 12.96
CA MET A 323 -1.86 -2.40 13.12
C MET A 323 -0.87 -1.67 12.17
N ASP A 324 -1.26 -0.47 11.80
CA ASP A 324 -1.00 0.07 10.48
C ASP A 324 0.21 1.02 10.47
N THR A 325 1.06 0.94 11.51
CA THR A 325 2.25 1.78 11.70
C THR A 325 3.40 0.95 12.27
N LEU A 326 4.48 0.82 11.49
CA LEU A 326 5.66 0.01 11.80
C LEU A 326 6.91 0.89 11.86
N ARG A 327 7.68 0.79 12.94
CA ARG A 327 8.92 1.58 13.10
C ARG A 327 10.11 0.93 12.37
N MET A 328 10.92 1.72 11.68
CA MET A 328 12.26 1.30 11.23
C MET A 328 13.25 1.52 12.39
N TYR A 329 13.77 0.43 12.96
CA TYR A 329 14.62 0.50 14.16
C TYR A 329 16.13 0.63 13.85
N GLY A 330 16.55 0.16 12.68
CA GLY A 330 17.94 0.19 12.24
C GLY A 330 18.18 -0.75 11.08
N THR A 331 19.43 -1.17 10.87
CA THR A 331 19.78 -2.12 9.80
C THR A 331 20.62 -3.29 10.30
N VAL A 332 20.43 -4.46 9.69
CA VAL A 332 21.34 -5.62 9.80
C VAL A 332 22.11 -5.78 8.50
N GLN A 333 23.42 -5.88 8.60
CA GLN A 333 24.30 -6.07 7.45
C GLN A 333 24.81 -7.51 7.37
N THR A 334 24.67 -8.11 6.19
CA THR A 334 25.28 -9.37 5.80
C THR A 334 26.45 -9.10 4.85
N SER A 335 27.18 -10.14 4.43
CA SER A 335 28.26 -10.02 3.44
C SER A 335 27.81 -9.62 2.03
N LYS A 336 26.50 -9.62 1.74
CA LYS A 336 25.92 -9.28 0.43
C LYS A 336 24.89 -8.15 0.45
N HIS A 337 24.11 -8.04 1.53
CA HIS A 337 22.94 -7.17 1.62
C HIS A 337 22.86 -6.48 2.97
N THR A 338 22.28 -5.28 3.00
CA THR A 338 21.87 -4.58 4.22
C THR A 338 20.34 -4.55 4.24
N PHE A 339 19.74 -5.00 5.34
CA PHE A 339 18.30 -5.09 5.50
C PHE A 339 17.82 -4.11 6.55
N ILE A 340 16.61 -3.57 6.39
CA ILE A 340 15.96 -2.71 7.38
C ILE A 340 15.31 -3.61 8.44
N ASN A 341 15.68 -3.42 9.70
CA ASN A 341 15.03 -4.09 10.82
C ASN A 341 13.75 -3.36 11.18
N VAL A 342 12.66 -4.10 11.22
CA VAL A 342 11.40 -3.64 11.80
C VAL A 342 11.19 -4.47 13.07
N PRO A 343 10.96 -3.85 14.24
CA PRO A 343 10.41 -4.54 15.40
C PRO A 343 8.96 -4.81 15.05
N TYR A 344 8.76 -5.78 14.17
CA TYR A 344 7.46 -6.16 13.68
C TYR A 344 6.72 -6.66 14.91
N PRO A 345 5.62 -6.00 15.34
CA PRO A 345 5.22 -6.06 16.74
C PRO A 345 4.35 -7.30 16.91
N LEU A 346 4.84 -8.46 16.46
CA LEU A 346 4.09 -9.67 16.17
C LEU A 346 5.06 -10.89 16.12
N TRP A 347 6.19 -10.88 16.86
CA TRP A 347 7.23 -11.93 16.73
C TRP A 347 8.19 -12.07 17.93
N ASP A 348 8.62 -13.30 18.24
CA ASP A 348 9.76 -13.58 19.14
C ASP A 348 11.08 -13.60 18.33
N GLY A 349 11.61 -12.42 18.04
CA GLY A 349 12.85 -12.25 17.27
C GLY A 349 12.92 -10.95 16.50
N VAL A 350 13.59 -10.97 15.34
CA VAL A 350 13.70 -9.82 14.45
C VAL A 350 12.99 -10.14 13.13
N ALA A 351 12.18 -9.20 12.65
CA ALA A 351 11.76 -9.16 11.27
C ALA A 351 12.62 -8.15 10.50
N TYR A 352 12.95 -8.47 9.26
CA TYR A 352 13.62 -7.55 8.36
C TYR A 352 12.90 -7.48 7.02
N ILE A 353 12.89 -6.28 6.43
CA ILE A 353 12.35 -6.07 5.09
C ILE A 353 13.34 -6.70 4.10
N ASP A 354 12.95 -7.82 3.50
CA ASP A 354 13.79 -8.57 2.56
C ASP A 354 13.44 -8.31 1.10
N GLY A 355 12.26 -7.75 0.83
CA GLY A 355 11.89 -7.21 -0.47
C GLY A 355 10.81 -6.13 -0.39
N ILE A 356 10.72 -5.31 -1.43
CA ILE A 356 9.48 -4.63 -1.81
C ILE A 356 9.03 -5.13 -3.18
N VAL A 357 7.73 -5.34 -3.34
CA VAL A 357 7.12 -5.54 -4.65
C VAL A 357 6.44 -4.22 -5.04
N ILE A 358 6.68 -3.76 -6.26
CA ILE A 358 6.25 -2.45 -6.74
C ILE A 358 5.37 -2.66 -7.96
N GLN A 359 4.15 -2.13 -7.92
CA GLN A 359 3.21 -2.12 -9.03
C GLN A 359 3.05 -0.69 -9.55
N ASN A 360 3.47 -0.49 -10.80
CA ASN A 360 3.32 0.78 -11.51
C ASN A 360 2.26 0.64 -12.59
N TRP A 361 1.38 1.64 -12.71
CA TRP A 361 0.54 1.80 -13.89
C TRP A 361 1.43 2.20 -15.09
N THR A 362 1.34 1.47 -16.20
CA THR A 362 2.23 1.62 -17.37
C THR A 362 1.55 2.17 -18.61
N ASP A 363 0.22 2.27 -18.62
CA ASP A 363 -0.44 3.05 -19.66
C ASP A 363 0.01 4.52 -19.50
N PRO A 364 0.25 5.24 -20.61
CA PRO A 364 0.47 6.67 -20.53
C PRO A 364 -0.80 7.29 -19.93
N LYS A 365 -0.68 7.89 -18.74
CA LYS A 365 -1.76 8.68 -18.15
C LYS A 365 -2.30 9.60 -19.24
N HIS A 366 -3.55 9.41 -19.63
CA HIS A 366 -4.26 10.38 -20.46
C HIS A 366 -4.08 11.73 -19.77
N ALA A 367 -3.49 12.70 -20.45
CA ALA A 367 -3.38 14.03 -19.89
C ALA A 367 -4.81 14.51 -19.63
N GLU A 368 -5.12 14.85 -18.37
CA GLU A 368 -6.39 15.47 -18.04
C GLU A 368 -6.57 16.69 -18.96
N GLU A 369 -7.78 16.84 -19.52
CA GLU A 369 -8.12 17.85 -20.54
C GLU A 369 -7.61 17.59 -21.97
N SER A 370 -6.92 16.46 -22.26
CA SER A 370 -6.53 16.07 -23.63
C SER A 370 -7.70 15.46 -24.42
N PHE A 371 -8.30 16.27 -25.28
CA PHE A 371 -9.31 15.84 -26.26
C PHE A 371 -8.84 16.09 -27.70
N THR A 372 -9.29 15.26 -28.64
CA THR A 372 -9.20 15.56 -30.08
C THR A 372 -10.07 16.77 -30.44
N ASP A 373 -9.87 17.36 -31.64
CA ASP A 373 -10.79 18.39 -32.18
C ASP A 373 -12.26 17.92 -32.28
N ALA A 374 -12.51 16.61 -32.20
CA ALA A 374 -13.84 15.99 -32.18
C ALA A 374 -14.41 15.75 -30.76
N GLY A 375 -13.64 16.03 -29.70
CA GLY A 375 -14.05 15.85 -28.30
C GLY A 375 -13.81 14.45 -27.72
N GLU A 376 -12.97 13.64 -28.36
CA GLU A 376 -12.63 12.29 -27.89
C GLU A 376 -11.38 12.32 -27.00
N GLN A 377 -11.38 11.57 -25.89
CA GLN A 377 -10.25 11.47 -24.98
C GLN A 377 -9.01 10.90 -25.69
N ALA A 378 -7.85 11.52 -25.49
CA ALA A 378 -6.63 11.23 -26.23
C ALA A 378 -5.38 11.13 -25.33
N SER A 379 -4.32 10.52 -25.85
CA SER A 379 -3.01 10.43 -25.18
C SER A 379 -1.91 11.07 -26.01
N GLU A 380 -1.02 11.85 -25.40
CA GLU A 380 0.26 12.18 -26.02
C GLU A 380 1.23 11.00 -25.91
N VAL A 381 1.77 10.55 -27.05
CA VAL A 381 2.72 9.44 -27.12
C VAL A 381 3.94 9.86 -27.95
N GLU A 382 5.15 9.56 -27.45
CA GLU A 382 6.38 9.67 -28.24
C GLU A 382 6.49 8.51 -29.23
N MET A 383 6.38 8.84 -30.52
CA MET A 383 6.48 7.91 -31.64
C MET A 383 7.79 8.10 -32.39
N LEU A 384 8.45 7.00 -32.74
CA LEU A 384 9.53 6.96 -33.72
C LEU A 384 8.93 6.92 -35.12
N VAL A 385 9.37 7.84 -35.99
CA VAL A 385 8.90 7.92 -37.37
C VAL A 385 9.86 7.13 -38.26
N ILE A 386 9.44 5.95 -38.71
CA ILE A 386 10.26 5.04 -39.53
C ILE A 386 9.47 4.74 -40.81
N ASP A 387 10.10 4.99 -41.97
CA ASP A 387 9.50 4.83 -43.31
C ASP A 387 8.12 5.52 -43.51
N GLY A 388 7.84 6.57 -42.71
CA GLY A 388 6.58 7.33 -42.73
C GLY A 388 5.49 6.80 -41.79
N HIS A 389 5.77 5.72 -41.05
CA HIS A 389 4.89 5.14 -40.04
C HIS A 389 5.32 5.53 -38.61
N TYR A 390 4.39 5.45 -37.65
CA TYR A 390 4.55 5.99 -36.30
C TYR A 390 4.55 4.84 -35.27
N PHE A 391 5.71 4.50 -34.72
CA PHE A 391 5.86 3.38 -33.79
C PHE A 391 6.08 3.88 -32.35
N PRO A 392 5.34 3.43 -31.33
CA PRO A 392 5.54 3.93 -29.98
C PRO A 392 6.93 3.60 -29.47
N LYS A 393 7.62 4.59 -28.92
CA LYS A 393 9.01 4.47 -28.44
C LYS A 393 9.19 3.38 -27.38
N SER A 394 8.14 3.01 -26.66
CA SER A 394 8.09 1.89 -25.71
C SER A 394 8.32 0.50 -26.34
N PHE A 395 8.11 0.34 -27.65
CA PHE A 395 8.42 -0.91 -28.37
C PHE A 395 9.92 -1.08 -28.66
N PHE A 396 10.73 -0.05 -28.36
CA PHE A 396 12.15 -0.02 -28.68
C PHE A 396 13.02 0.13 -27.42
N ARG A 397 14.15 -0.57 -27.44
CA ARG A 397 15.27 -0.40 -26.51
C ARG A 397 16.41 0.31 -27.22
N VAL A 398 17.11 1.20 -26.50
CA VAL A 398 18.34 1.82 -26.99
C VAL A 398 19.50 0.90 -26.66
N ALA A 399 20.21 0.42 -27.69
CA ALA A 399 21.49 -0.26 -27.50
C ALA A 399 22.65 0.76 -27.42
N ASN A 400 23.68 0.38 -26.67
CA ASN A 400 24.91 1.15 -26.57
C ASN A 400 25.72 1.06 -27.89
N PRO A 401 26.63 2.03 -28.16
CA PRO A 401 27.50 2.00 -29.32
C PRO A 401 28.30 0.68 -29.46
N ASP A 402 28.04 -0.04 -30.54
CA ASP A 402 28.64 -1.34 -30.85
C ASP A 402 29.14 -1.36 -32.31
N ASN A 403 28.81 -2.38 -33.11
CA ASN A 403 28.92 -2.40 -34.58
C ASN A 403 28.36 -1.12 -35.25
N CYS A 404 27.30 -0.51 -34.69
CA CYS A 404 26.72 0.74 -35.19
C CYS A 404 27.56 2.01 -34.89
N LYS A 405 28.46 1.93 -33.91
CA LYS A 405 29.34 3.01 -33.40
C LYS A 405 28.61 4.24 -32.82
N ALA A 406 27.30 4.15 -32.59
CA ALA A 406 26.46 5.17 -31.96
C ALA A 406 25.28 4.49 -31.24
N PRO A 407 24.58 5.17 -30.31
CA PRO A 407 23.34 4.64 -29.75
C PRO A 407 22.27 4.48 -30.83
N HIS A 408 21.54 3.38 -30.82
CA HIS A 408 20.59 3.00 -31.87
C HIS A 408 19.43 2.17 -31.30
N TYR A 409 18.34 2.08 -32.05
CA TYR A 409 17.12 1.41 -31.61
C TYR A 409 17.03 -0.04 -32.08
N HIS A 410 16.68 -0.94 -31.17
CA HIS A 410 16.24 -2.31 -31.45
C HIS A 410 14.85 -2.56 -30.86
N ALA A 411 14.17 -3.61 -31.31
CA ALA A 411 12.91 -4.05 -30.70
C ALA A 411 13.13 -4.49 -29.24
N VAL A 412 12.12 -4.25 -28.41
CA VAL A 412 11.99 -4.86 -27.06
C VAL A 412 11.56 -6.32 -27.18
N ASN A 413 10.73 -6.66 -28.18
CA ASN A 413 10.19 -8.00 -28.33
C ASN A 413 11.23 -9.02 -28.82
N SER A 414 11.05 -10.28 -28.43
CA SER A 414 11.98 -11.39 -28.66
C SER A 414 12.01 -11.92 -30.09
N ASP A 415 11.01 -11.61 -30.90
CA ASP A 415 10.89 -11.93 -32.34
C ASP A 415 11.51 -10.87 -33.27
N ASP A 416 12.03 -9.80 -32.66
CA ASP A 416 12.53 -8.57 -33.26
C ASP A 416 11.46 -7.71 -33.98
N THR A 417 10.17 -7.88 -33.68
CA THR A 417 9.08 -7.09 -34.29
C THR A 417 8.64 -5.92 -33.41
N VAL A 418 8.39 -4.76 -34.03
CA VAL A 418 7.71 -3.60 -33.44
C VAL A 418 6.40 -3.33 -34.20
N TYR A 419 5.43 -2.70 -33.53
CA TYR A 419 4.11 -2.40 -34.08
C TYR A 419 3.80 -0.91 -33.90
N GLY A 420 3.09 -0.32 -34.85
CA GLY A 420 2.85 1.11 -34.91
C GLY A 420 1.66 1.47 -35.79
N LEU A 421 1.31 2.75 -35.84
CA LEU A 421 0.25 3.27 -36.69
C LEU A 421 0.80 3.54 -38.09
N LYS A 422 0.02 3.18 -39.12
CA LYS A 422 0.34 3.47 -40.52
C LYS A 422 0.57 4.96 -40.79
N ASP A 423 -0.24 5.81 -40.15
CA ASP A 423 -0.07 7.25 -40.09
C ASP A 423 -0.78 7.77 -38.82
N LYS A 424 -0.47 9.01 -38.43
CA LYS A 424 -0.98 9.63 -37.19
C LYS A 424 -2.52 9.70 -37.07
N ASN A 425 -3.27 9.60 -38.17
CA ASN A 425 -4.74 9.69 -38.17
C ASN A 425 -5.41 8.32 -38.37
N SER A 426 -4.65 7.24 -38.46
CA SER A 426 -5.14 5.89 -38.74
C SER A 426 -5.04 4.99 -37.51
N SER A 427 -6.00 4.10 -37.32
CA SER A 427 -5.95 2.96 -36.38
C SER A 427 -5.38 1.69 -37.03
N GLU A 428 -5.03 1.72 -38.33
CA GLU A 428 -4.40 0.59 -39.04
C GLU A 428 -3.00 0.30 -38.49
N ILE A 429 -2.84 -0.84 -37.83
CA ILE A 429 -1.56 -1.29 -37.30
C ILE A 429 -0.66 -1.83 -38.42
N VAL A 430 0.54 -1.28 -38.49
CA VAL A 430 1.66 -1.82 -39.27
C VAL A 430 2.66 -2.49 -38.33
N SER A 431 3.32 -3.53 -38.82
CA SER A 431 4.44 -4.18 -38.14
C SER A 431 5.73 -3.99 -38.93
N LEU A 432 6.84 -3.79 -38.22
CA LEU A 432 8.17 -3.67 -38.78
C LEU A 432 9.10 -4.59 -38.00
N ARG A 433 9.86 -5.42 -38.71
CA ARG A 433 10.86 -6.29 -38.09
C ARG A 433 12.23 -5.63 -38.18
N ASP A 434 13.04 -5.81 -37.14
CA ASP A 434 14.40 -5.27 -37.09
C ASP A 434 15.19 -5.68 -38.34
N PRO A 435 15.57 -4.73 -39.21
CA PRO A 435 16.22 -5.04 -40.47
C PRO A 435 17.72 -5.36 -40.29
N ASN A 436 18.31 -5.02 -39.14
CA ASN A 436 19.76 -5.02 -38.92
C ASN A 436 20.12 -5.40 -37.47
N ARG A 437 19.59 -6.55 -37.00
CA ARG A 437 19.75 -7.05 -35.62
C ARG A 437 21.19 -7.07 -35.07
N ASP A 438 22.19 -7.31 -35.93
CA ASP A 438 23.62 -7.36 -35.55
C ASP A 438 24.38 -6.04 -35.84
N SER A 439 23.65 -4.95 -36.09
CA SER A 439 24.18 -3.63 -36.48
C SER A 439 23.20 -2.55 -35.99
N CYS A 440 23.03 -1.43 -36.70
CA CYS A 440 22.25 -0.27 -36.26
C CYS A 440 20.74 -0.48 -36.03
N GLY A 441 20.20 -1.71 -36.08
CA GLY A 441 18.79 -2.00 -35.85
C GLY A 441 17.86 -1.19 -36.76
N PHE A 442 16.95 -0.45 -36.13
CA PHE A 442 16.01 0.49 -36.77
C PHE A 442 16.61 1.88 -37.07
N GLY A 443 17.88 2.11 -36.75
CA GLY A 443 18.60 3.37 -36.99
C GLY A 443 19.16 4.00 -35.72
N ARG A 444 20.07 4.97 -35.88
CA ARG A 444 20.69 5.69 -34.75
C ARG A 444 19.68 6.60 -34.06
N VAL A 445 19.85 6.79 -32.75
CA VAL A 445 19.04 7.72 -31.93
C VAL A 445 19.11 9.16 -32.44
N SER A 446 20.19 9.54 -33.14
CA SER A 446 20.34 10.86 -33.78
C SER A 446 19.75 10.97 -35.18
N GLU A 447 19.27 9.87 -35.77
CA GLU A 447 18.86 9.78 -37.19
C GLU A 447 17.37 9.43 -37.33
N VAL A 448 16.79 8.65 -36.42
CA VAL A 448 15.35 8.35 -36.42
C VAL A 448 14.58 9.51 -35.78
N PRO A 449 13.66 10.18 -36.49
CA PRO A 449 12.84 11.25 -35.91
C PRO A 449 11.95 10.72 -34.79
N VAL A 450 11.80 11.53 -33.74
CA VAL A 450 10.81 11.31 -32.66
C VAL A 450 9.80 12.44 -32.71
N GLU A 451 8.52 12.10 -32.89
CA GLU A 451 7.41 13.03 -32.82
C GLU A 451 6.54 12.73 -31.60
N LYS A 452 6.02 13.77 -30.95
CA LYS A 452 4.91 13.63 -30.00
C LYS A 452 3.63 13.79 -30.79
N ILE A 453 2.79 12.75 -30.79
CA ILE A 453 1.48 12.79 -31.40
C ILE A 453 0.40 12.49 -30.37
N THR A 454 -0.75 13.12 -30.56
CA THR A 454 -1.98 12.82 -29.84
C THR A 454 -2.67 11.65 -30.54
N ILE A 455 -2.83 10.51 -29.85
CA ILE A 455 -3.55 9.33 -30.35
C ILE A 455 -4.94 9.22 -29.72
N THR A 456 -5.93 8.74 -30.48
CA THR A 456 -7.29 8.49 -30.00
C THR A 456 -7.35 7.23 -29.13
N PHE A 457 -8.47 7.06 -28.41
CA PHE A 457 -8.76 5.82 -27.70
C PHE A 457 -8.75 4.58 -28.63
N GLU A 458 -9.30 4.68 -29.85
CA GLU A 458 -9.27 3.57 -30.83
C GLU A 458 -7.82 3.20 -31.19
N GLN A 459 -6.98 4.20 -31.50
CA GLN A 459 -5.57 4.00 -31.81
C GLN A 459 -4.80 3.41 -30.62
N SER A 460 -5.11 3.80 -29.38
CA SER A 460 -4.48 3.20 -28.20
C SER A 460 -4.89 1.75 -28.00
N GLN A 461 -6.18 1.41 -28.16
CA GLN A 461 -6.65 0.03 -28.08
C GLN A 461 -6.03 -0.88 -29.14
N GLU A 462 -5.88 -0.39 -30.38
CA GLU A 462 -5.21 -1.18 -31.43
C GLU A 462 -3.71 -1.38 -31.15
N LEU A 463 -3.00 -0.37 -30.65
CA LEU A 463 -1.57 -0.49 -30.28
C LEU A 463 -1.33 -1.40 -29.06
N ILE A 464 -2.20 -1.34 -28.04
CA ILE A 464 -2.05 -2.10 -26.79
C ILE A 464 -2.06 -3.61 -27.04
N LYS A 465 -2.83 -4.11 -28.03
CA LYS A 465 -2.85 -5.53 -28.44
C LYS A 465 -1.49 -6.10 -28.81
N TYR A 466 -0.54 -5.24 -29.17
CA TYR A 466 0.79 -5.61 -29.63
C TYR A 466 1.91 -5.20 -28.67
N LEU A 467 1.59 -4.52 -27.56
CA LEU A 467 2.57 -4.29 -26.49
C LEU A 467 3.16 -5.66 -26.07
N PRO A 468 4.50 -5.77 -25.92
CA PRO A 468 5.14 -7.06 -25.71
C PRO A 468 4.83 -7.68 -24.34
N THR A 469 3.69 -8.37 -24.24
CA THR A 469 3.32 -9.30 -23.15
C THR A 469 2.62 -10.52 -23.74
N SER A 470 2.86 -11.72 -23.19
CA SER A 470 2.45 -13.00 -23.78
C SER A 470 1.01 -13.43 -23.45
N ALA A 471 0.07 -13.10 -24.35
CA ALA A 471 -1.33 -13.57 -24.47
C ALA A 471 -2.42 -12.89 -23.59
N VAL A 472 -3.48 -12.41 -24.28
CA VAL A 472 -4.74 -11.87 -23.73
C VAL A 472 -5.92 -12.47 -24.53
N PRO A 473 -7.03 -12.88 -23.88
CA PRO A 473 -8.33 -13.13 -24.53
C PRO A 473 -9.41 -12.07 -24.14
N GLN A 474 -10.58 -12.15 -24.80
CA GLN A 474 -11.56 -11.06 -24.92
C GLN A 474 -12.44 -10.73 -23.69
N GLU A 475 -12.77 -9.43 -23.62
CA GLU A 475 -13.90 -8.72 -22.99
C GLU A 475 -14.88 -9.45 -22.06
N SER A 476 -15.13 -8.84 -20.90
CA SER A 476 -16.44 -8.81 -20.24
C SER A 476 -16.78 -7.38 -19.82
N GLY A 477 -17.94 -6.88 -20.24
CA GLY A 477 -18.43 -5.54 -19.87
C GLY A 477 -19.44 -5.62 -18.72
N GLY A 478 -19.13 -4.99 -17.59
CA GLY A 478 -20.02 -4.89 -16.43
C GLY A 478 -19.66 -3.72 -15.51
N ALA A 479 -20.66 -3.00 -15.03
CA ALA A 479 -20.45 -1.91 -14.06
C ALA A 479 -20.32 -2.48 -12.64
N VAL A 480 -19.12 -2.94 -12.28
CA VAL A 480 -18.81 -3.48 -10.95
C VAL A 480 -18.86 -2.36 -9.91
N LYS A 481 -19.69 -2.52 -8.87
CA LYS A 481 -19.71 -1.61 -7.72
C LYS A 481 -18.76 -2.11 -6.65
N VAL A 482 -17.60 -1.49 -6.57
CA VAL A 482 -16.54 -1.84 -5.60
C VAL A 482 -16.81 -1.20 -4.24
N CYS A 483 -16.50 -1.93 -3.17
CA CYS A 483 -16.74 -1.47 -1.81
C CYS A 483 -15.76 -0.37 -1.38
N GLY A 484 -16.14 0.42 -0.37
CA GLY A 484 -15.30 1.50 0.19
C GLY A 484 -15.32 2.81 -0.61
N LEU A 485 -15.55 2.75 -1.92
CA LEU A 485 -15.64 3.94 -2.79
C LEU A 485 -17.00 4.67 -2.66
N PRO A 486 -17.06 5.98 -3.00
CA PRO A 486 -18.30 6.75 -2.96
C PRO A 486 -19.42 6.13 -3.82
N GLY A 487 -20.48 5.61 -3.17
CA GLY A 487 -21.61 4.96 -3.84
C GLY A 487 -21.49 3.44 -4.05
N GLY A 488 -20.40 2.83 -3.57
CA GLY A 488 -20.20 1.38 -3.51
C GLY A 488 -20.99 0.69 -2.38
N PRO A 489 -21.06 -0.66 -2.39
CA PRO A 489 -21.54 -1.43 -1.25
C PRO A 489 -20.62 -1.28 -0.02
N VAL A 490 -21.13 -1.62 1.16
CA VAL A 490 -20.29 -1.76 2.37
C VAL A 490 -19.36 -2.96 2.15
N CYS A 491 -18.06 -2.81 2.46
CA CYS A 491 -17.14 -3.94 2.40
C CYS A 491 -17.57 -5.05 3.36
N PRO A 492 -17.23 -6.33 3.09
CA PRO A 492 -17.21 -7.35 4.12
C PRO A 492 -16.48 -6.78 5.36
N PRO A 493 -17.03 -6.94 6.57
CA PRO A 493 -16.31 -6.55 7.76
C PRO A 493 -15.01 -7.34 7.86
N ARG A 494 -13.98 -6.70 8.42
CA ARG A 494 -12.75 -7.36 8.86
C ARG A 494 -13.03 -8.33 10.00
#